data_AF-A0A929GIN1-F1
#
_entry.id   AF-A0A929GIN1-F1
#
_cell.length_a   1.000
_cell.length_b   1.000
_cell.length_c   1.000
_cell.angle_alpha   90.00
_cell.angle_beta   90.00
_cell.angle_gamma   90.00
#
_symmetry.space_group_name_H-M   'P 1'
#
loop_
_entity.id
_entity.type
_entity.pdbx_description
1 polymer ?
#
loop_
_entity_poly.entity_id
_entity_poly.type
_entity_poly.pdbx_seq_one_letter_code
_entity_poly.pdbx_strand_id
1 'polypeptide(L)'
;INYFRQIKKKFGKGRERKTEIRNFDTIEATAVVASNQKLYLDREEGFAGTALRKHEYICDCSDIDDIIIFKADGTCIVTKVAVKTFVGKDVLHIAVFKRGDDRTIYNMVYRDGRQGKYMVKRFPVMGITRDKEYSLTKGTAGTKIHYFTANPNGEAEVIRIVLRPNPKLKITSLEFDFSTLAIKGRGSYGNILSRKPVKNIVKKEEGVSTLGARDIWFDDTVKRLNVAERGIWLGAFMGDDKILTISKSGSYRHYKFDLSNHFDEDMMLIEKYDSRKVMTAVFRDAGKGSVYVKRFHFDENEKKTSFIGDHPDSKLLAYSLDYLPVLQVVFDTKANGKPIDKLKLEAAEFIGIKGYKARGKRLTTFVIKDVKFLNPLPYEHPEEEITNESEENETDVPKVPAKGDKVKGVVKPKGKTKPEKITEEDPEDDRQTKLEL
;
A
#
# COMPACT_ATOMS: atom_id res chain seq x y z
N ILE A 1 37.11 48.98 -4.28
CA ILE A 1 35.70 48.80 -4.74
C ILE A 1 35.59 48.68 -6.27
N ASN A 2 36.09 49.63 -7.07
CA ASN A 2 35.95 49.59 -8.54
C ASN A 2 36.62 48.39 -9.22
N TYR A 3 37.77 47.94 -8.72
CA TYR A 3 38.47 46.75 -9.19
C TYR A 3 37.59 45.48 -9.16
N PHE A 4 36.93 45.21 -8.02
CA PHE A 4 36.04 44.05 -7.88
C PHE A 4 34.78 44.14 -8.77
N ARG A 5 34.26 45.36 -9.01
CA ARG A 5 33.14 45.58 -9.94
C ARG A 5 33.54 45.25 -11.39
N GLN A 6 34.75 45.60 -11.81
CA GLN A 6 35.27 45.25 -13.14
C GLN A 6 35.45 43.74 -13.32
N ILE A 7 35.97 43.04 -12.31
CA ILE A 7 36.10 41.57 -12.34
C ILE A 7 34.72 40.91 -12.50
N LYS A 8 33.72 41.32 -11.70
CA LYS A 8 32.34 40.80 -11.83
C LYS A 8 31.75 41.07 -13.22
N LYS A 9 32.00 42.23 -13.81
CA LYS A 9 31.50 42.58 -15.16
C LYS A 9 32.19 41.75 -16.26
N LYS A 10 33.49 41.46 -16.12
CA LYS A 10 34.29 40.71 -17.10
C LYS A 10 34.04 39.20 -17.05
N PHE A 11 33.79 38.65 -15.86
CA PHE A 11 33.71 37.19 -15.65
C PHE A 11 32.33 36.67 -15.18
N GLY A 12 31.36 37.56 -14.94
CA GLY A 12 30.02 37.18 -14.43
C GLY A 12 28.99 36.85 -15.50
N LYS A 13 29.12 37.37 -16.74
CA LYS A 13 28.18 37.06 -17.83
C LYS A 13 28.24 35.58 -18.20
N GLY A 14 27.08 34.91 -18.23
CA GLY A 14 26.96 33.49 -18.57
C GLY A 14 27.38 32.52 -17.46
N ARG A 15 27.74 33.02 -16.27
CA ARG A 15 28.01 32.22 -15.07
C ARG A 15 26.94 32.45 -14.01
N GLU A 16 25.69 32.28 -14.42
CA GLU A 16 24.57 32.27 -13.47
C GLU A 16 24.68 31.07 -12.53
N ARG A 17 24.08 31.22 -11.37
CA ARG A 17 24.07 30.17 -10.35
C ARG A 17 23.35 28.96 -10.95
N LYS A 18 24.09 27.86 -11.12
CA LYS A 18 23.53 26.59 -11.62
C LYS A 18 22.78 25.79 -10.54
N THR A 19 22.88 26.22 -9.29
CA THR A 19 22.21 25.59 -8.15
C THR A 19 20.99 26.40 -7.73
N GLU A 20 19.88 25.69 -7.49
CA GLU A 20 18.63 26.25 -6.99
C GLU A 20 18.69 26.32 -5.45
N ILE A 21 18.21 27.42 -4.85
CA ILE A 21 17.98 27.48 -3.41
C ILE A 21 16.52 27.09 -3.19
N ARG A 22 16.31 25.88 -2.68
CA ARG A 22 15.00 25.45 -2.19
C ARG A 22 14.95 25.71 -0.69
N ASN A 23 13.89 26.37 -0.23
CA ASN A 23 13.58 26.40 1.19
C ASN A 23 13.10 25.01 1.56
N PHE A 24 13.81 24.35 2.47
CA PHE A 24 13.27 23.20 3.14
C PHE A 24 12.16 23.71 4.05
N ASP A 25 10.94 23.21 3.85
CA ASP A 25 9.95 23.25 4.93
C ASP A 25 10.56 22.62 6.18
N THR A 26 10.02 22.98 7.34
CA THR A 26 10.55 22.52 8.63
C THR A 26 10.25 21.03 8.78
N ILE A 27 11.06 20.21 8.13
CA ILE A 27 11.01 18.76 8.16
C ILE A 27 11.31 18.36 9.59
N GLU A 28 10.37 17.68 10.25
CA GLU A 28 10.69 16.91 11.45
C GLU A 28 11.86 16.00 11.09
N ALA A 29 13.05 16.31 11.61
CA ALA A 29 14.30 15.64 11.25
C ALA A 29 14.25 14.11 11.42
N THR A 30 13.27 13.61 12.18
CA THR A 30 12.92 12.20 12.36
C THR A 30 12.31 11.53 11.12
N ALA A 31 11.56 12.24 10.28
CA ALA A 31 10.83 11.65 9.15
C ALA A 31 11.67 11.46 7.87
N VAL A 32 12.84 12.13 7.77
CA VAL A 32 13.68 12.18 6.57
C VAL A 32 15.08 11.59 6.81
N VAL A 33 15.25 10.77 7.86
CA VAL A 33 16.46 9.95 7.94
C VAL A 33 16.29 8.73 7.05
N ALA A 34 17.15 8.63 6.04
CA ALA A 34 17.21 7.49 5.17
C ALA A 34 17.38 6.20 5.99
N SER A 35 16.53 5.20 5.74
CA SER A 35 16.61 3.87 6.36
C SER A 35 17.81 3.11 5.81
N ASN A 36 19.01 3.53 6.22
CA ASN A 36 20.28 3.04 5.69
C ASN A 36 20.76 1.76 6.37
N GLN A 37 20.09 1.34 7.44
CA GLN A 37 20.47 0.18 8.23
C GLN A 37 19.38 -0.89 8.17
N LYS A 38 19.79 -2.13 8.46
CA LYS A 38 18.91 -3.29 8.48
C LYS A 38 18.78 -3.78 9.91
N LEU A 39 17.55 -3.99 10.37
CA LEU A 39 17.27 -4.55 11.68
C LEU A 39 17.28 -6.08 11.61
N TYR A 40 18.01 -6.69 12.53
CA TYR A 40 18.10 -8.13 12.67
C TYR A 40 17.71 -8.57 14.08
N LEU A 41 17.21 -9.81 14.20
CA LEU A 41 16.79 -10.43 15.44
C LEU A 41 17.44 -11.81 15.62
N ASP A 42 18.08 -12.00 16.76
CA ASP A 42 18.44 -13.30 17.31
C ASP A 42 17.40 -13.73 18.33
N ARG A 43 16.52 -14.66 17.94
CA ARG A 43 15.44 -15.16 18.81
C ARG A 43 15.94 -16.10 19.91
N GLU A 44 17.07 -16.78 19.71
CA GLU A 44 17.58 -17.77 20.66
C GLU A 44 18.25 -17.09 21.84
N GLU A 45 19.13 -16.12 21.55
CA GLU A 45 19.82 -15.36 22.58
C GLU A 45 19.00 -14.15 23.06
N GLY A 46 18.04 -13.66 22.26
CA GLY A 46 17.19 -12.51 22.63
C GLY A 46 17.84 -11.15 22.35
N PHE A 47 18.65 -11.05 21.30
CA PHE A 47 19.28 -9.79 20.89
C PHE A 47 18.64 -9.25 19.61
N ALA A 48 18.49 -7.93 19.53
CA ALA A 48 18.08 -7.23 18.32
C ALA A 48 19.05 -6.07 18.03
N GLY A 49 19.27 -5.78 16.74
CA GLY A 49 20.11 -4.66 16.34
C GLY A 49 20.64 -4.77 14.93
N THR A 50 21.46 -3.80 14.55
CA THR A 50 21.93 -3.65 13.15
C THR A 50 23.22 -4.40 12.84
N ALA A 51 23.96 -4.88 13.86
CA ALA A 51 25.17 -5.68 13.68
C ALA A 51 24.91 -7.19 13.49
N LEU A 52 23.69 -7.66 13.76
CA LEU A 52 23.34 -9.10 13.78
C LEU A 52 23.06 -9.66 12.37
N ARG A 53 23.92 -9.36 11.39
CA ARG A 53 23.71 -9.67 9.96
C ARG A 53 23.54 -11.16 9.64
N LYS A 54 23.94 -12.05 10.55
CA LYS A 54 23.84 -13.52 10.39
C LYS A 54 22.49 -14.08 10.87
N HIS A 55 21.66 -13.26 11.51
CA HIS A 55 20.39 -13.68 12.09
C HIS A 55 19.20 -13.22 11.24
N GLU A 56 17.99 -13.40 11.74
CA GLU A 56 16.74 -13.12 11.02
C GLU A 56 16.65 -11.64 10.67
N TYR A 57 16.53 -11.33 9.37
CA TYR A 57 16.26 -9.97 8.89
C TYR A 57 14.79 -9.62 9.13
N ILE A 58 14.54 -8.43 9.68
CA ILE A 58 13.20 -7.95 10.03
C ILE A 58 12.73 -6.89 9.04
N CYS A 59 13.41 -5.74 9.01
CA CYS A 59 13.06 -4.61 8.15
C CYS A 59 14.23 -3.62 8.06
N ASP A 60 14.12 -2.64 7.17
CA ASP A 60 15.04 -1.52 7.11
C ASP A 60 14.68 -0.48 8.17
N CYS A 61 15.68 0.05 8.85
CA CYS A 61 15.52 0.99 9.95
C CYS A 61 16.59 2.09 9.91
N SER A 62 16.32 3.17 10.63
CA SER A 62 17.27 4.23 10.97
C SER A 62 17.88 4.02 12.36
N ASP A 63 19.02 4.65 12.62
CA ASP A 63 19.68 4.68 13.94
C ASP A 63 18.91 5.53 14.97
N ILE A 64 18.02 6.40 14.50
CA ILE A 64 17.15 7.21 15.34
C ILE A 64 15.78 6.59 15.61
N ASP A 65 15.42 5.53 14.88
CA ASP A 65 14.12 4.89 14.99
C ASP A 65 13.97 4.18 16.35
N ASP A 66 12.72 4.07 16.78
CA ASP A 66 12.33 3.21 17.89
C ASP A 66 11.83 1.87 17.34
N ILE A 67 12.03 0.80 18.09
CA ILE A 67 11.54 -0.54 17.78
C ILE A 67 10.61 -1.02 18.89
N ILE A 68 9.48 -1.61 18.50
CA ILE A 68 8.51 -2.23 19.40
C ILE A 68 8.74 -3.74 19.41
N ILE A 69 8.78 -4.33 20.59
CA ILE A 69 9.00 -5.77 20.81
C ILE A 69 7.82 -6.32 21.60
N PHE A 70 7.27 -7.43 21.12
CA PHE A 70 6.25 -8.23 21.78
C PHE A 70 6.83 -9.58 22.18
N LYS A 71 6.68 -9.96 23.46
CA LYS A 71 7.17 -11.22 24.02
C LYS A 71 6.04 -12.23 24.24
N ALA A 72 6.38 -13.52 24.29
CA ALA A 72 5.42 -14.61 24.44
C ALA A 72 4.64 -14.62 25.77
N ASP A 73 5.15 -13.95 26.79
CA ASP A 73 4.50 -13.75 28.09
C ASP A 73 3.42 -12.65 28.07
N GLY A 74 3.29 -11.93 26.96
CA GLY A 74 2.35 -10.82 26.82
C GLY A 74 2.89 -9.48 27.32
N THR A 75 4.20 -9.33 27.42
CA THR A 75 4.85 -8.04 27.66
C THR A 75 5.27 -7.36 26.35
N CYS A 76 5.24 -6.03 26.37
CA CYS A 76 5.62 -5.16 25.27
C CYS A 76 6.64 -4.14 25.76
N ILE A 77 7.68 -3.90 24.98
CA ILE A 77 8.70 -2.87 25.25
C ILE A 77 8.97 -2.09 23.96
N VAL A 78 9.25 -0.80 24.10
CA VAL A 78 9.75 0.04 23.00
C VAL A 78 11.15 0.47 23.39
N THR A 79 12.13 0.26 22.52
CA THR A 79 13.53 0.69 22.74
C THR A 79 14.09 1.32 21.48
N LYS A 80 15.17 2.11 21.61
CA LYS A 80 15.81 2.74 20.45
C LYS A 80 16.60 1.70 19.66
N VAL A 81 16.65 1.84 18.33
CA VAL A 81 17.56 1.05 17.50
C VAL A 81 19.00 1.26 17.95
N ALA A 82 19.73 0.16 18.08
CA ALA A 82 21.15 0.16 18.43
C ALA A 82 21.88 -0.98 17.71
N VAL A 83 23.20 -0.99 17.85
CA VAL A 83 24.09 -1.97 17.19
C VAL A 83 23.77 -3.39 17.65
N LYS A 84 23.60 -3.60 18.96
CA LYS A 84 23.17 -4.84 19.59
C LYS A 84 22.54 -4.50 20.94
N THR A 85 21.27 -4.84 21.13
CA THR A 85 20.52 -4.63 22.38
C THR A 85 19.85 -5.93 22.80
N PHE A 86 19.87 -6.21 24.09
CA PHE A 86 19.13 -7.34 24.64
C PHE A 86 17.65 -6.95 24.80
N VAL A 87 16.76 -7.66 24.12
CA VAL A 87 15.31 -7.42 24.11
C VAL A 87 14.52 -8.51 24.85
N GLY A 88 15.23 -9.47 25.44
CA GLY A 88 14.65 -10.62 26.13
C GLY A 88 14.46 -11.83 25.22
N LYS A 89 14.24 -12.99 25.84
CA LYS A 89 13.94 -14.25 25.14
C LYS A 89 12.46 -14.33 24.76
N ASP A 90 12.13 -15.27 23.87
CA ASP A 90 10.76 -15.53 23.42
C ASP A 90 10.08 -14.32 22.74
N VAL A 91 10.84 -13.59 21.92
CA VAL A 91 10.29 -12.52 21.07
C VAL A 91 9.33 -13.12 20.05
N LEU A 92 8.09 -12.65 20.07
CA LEU A 92 7.07 -13.01 19.08
C LEU A 92 7.15 -12.12 17.85
N HIS A 93 7.20 -10.81 18.07
CA HIS A 93 7.17 -9.82 17.00
C HIS A 93 8.05 -8.63 17.34
N ILE A 94 8.72 -8.09 16.31
CA ILE A 94 9.54 -6.90 16.39
C ILE A 94 9.34 -6.08 15.10
N ALA A 95 9.19 -4.77 15.24
CA ALA A 95 9.03 -3.85 14.12
C ALA A 95 9.49 -2.44 14.50
N VAL A 96 9.70 -1.58 13.50
CA VAL A 96 9.90 -0.15 13.72
C VAL A 96 8.62 0.47 14.26
N PHE A 97 8.73 1.17 15.39
CA PHE A 97 7.63 1.78 16.11
C PHE A 97 7.37 3.20 15.62
N LYS A 98 6.19 3.43 15.04
CA LYS A 98 5.71 4.76 14.68
C LYS A 98 4.84 5.31 15.80
N ARG A 99 5.34 6.34 16.49
CA ARG A 99 4.58 7.00 17.55
C ARG A 99 3.33 7.66 16.95
N GLY A 100 2.18 7.44 17.57
CA GLY A 100 0.89 7.94 17.12
C GLY A 100 0.18 7.06 16.09
N ASP A 101 0.74 5.90 15.73
CA ASP A 101 0.10 4.98 14.80
C ASP A 101 -1.12 4.29 15.43
N ASP A 102 -2.31 4.67 14.95
CA ASP A 102 -3.59 4.10 15.32
C ASP A 102 -4.13 3.11 14.26
N ARG A 103 -3.44 3.00 13.11
CA ARG A 103 -3.85 2.15 11.98
C ARG A 103 -3.28 0.74 12.10
N THR A 104 -2.06 0.61 12.60
CA THR A 104 -1.49 -0.71 12.89
C THR A 104 -2.22 -1.33 14.08
N ILE A 105 -3.04 -2.35 13.81
CA ILE A 105 -3.77 -3.09 14.82
C ILE A 105 -3.09 -4.43 15.05
N TYR A 106 -2.89 -4.77 16.32
CA TYR A 106 -2.38 -6.07 16.73
C TYR A 106 -3.57 -6.95 17.13
N ASN A 107 -3.73 -8.08 16.45
CA ASN A 107 -4.68 -9.10 16.83
C ASN A 107 -3.97 -10.12 17.73
N MET A 108 -4.54 -10.39 18.90
CA MET A 108 -3.89 -11.24 19.90
C MET A 108 -4.88 -12.20 20.55
N VAL A 109 -4.49 -13.47 20.62
CA VAL A 109 -5.13 -14.48 21.49
C VAL A 109 -4.14 -14.91 22.54
N TYR A 110 -4.53 -14.84 23.81
CA TYR A 110 -3.68 -15.21 24.93
C TYR A 110 -4.46 -16.02 25.98
N ARG A 111 -3.74 -16.84 26.74
CA ARG A 111 -4.27 -17.52 27.92
C ARG A 111 -3.88 -16.74 29.16
N ASP A 112 -4.86 -16.26 29.92
CA ASP A 112 -4.63 -15.49 31.15
C ASP A 112 -4.23 -16.44 32.30
N GLY A 113 -2.94 -16.47 32.65
CA GLY A 113 -2.39 -17.40 33.64
C GLY A 113 -2.30 -18.87 33.18
N ARG A 114 -1.81 -19.76 34.05
CA ARG A 114 -1.54 -21.17 33.71
C ARG A 114 -2.80 -22.00 33.42
N GLN A 115 -3.91 -21.71 34.09
CA GLN A 115 -5.18 -22.44 33.97
C GLN A 115 -6.37 -21.53 33.59
N GLY A 116 -6.12 -20.27 33.22
CA GLY A 116 -7.23 -19.37 32.92
C GLY A 116 -7.79 -19.52 31.52
N LYS A 117 -8.70 -18.59 31.20
CA LYS A 117 -9.46 -18.57 29.96
C LYS A 117 -8.59 -18.05 28.81
N TYR A 118 -8.95 -18.45 27.60
CA TYR A 118 -8.40 -17.87 26.38
C TYR A 118 -9.17 -16.60 26.06
N MET A 119 -8.42 -15.50 25.97
CA MET A 119 -8.91 -14.16 25.72
C MET A 119 -8.46 -13.72 24.32
N VAL A 120 -9.28 -12.92 23.66
CA VAL A 120 -9.01 -12.37 22.33
C VAL A 120 -9.20 -10.86 22.34
N LYS A 121 -8.30 -10.12 21.69
CA LYS A 121 -8.41 -8.67 21.57
C LYS A 121 -7.71 -8.13 20.33
N ARG A 122 -8.15 -6.93 19.94
CA ARG A 122 -7.57 -6.09 18.88
C ARG A 122 -7.21 -4.74 19.48
N PHE A 123 -5.97 -4.30 19.29
CA PHE A 123 -5.50 -3.07 19.90
C PHE A 123 -4.42 -2.37 19.08
N PRO A 124 -4.42 -1.02 19.02
CA PRO A 124 -3.29 -0.25 18.54
C PRO A 124 -2.29 0.00 19.69
N VAL A 125 -1.07 0.38 19.32
CA VAL A 125 -0.06 0.89 20.25
C VAL A 125 0.32 2.30 19.83
N MET A 126 -0.42 3.30 20.30
CA MET A 126 -0.20 4.69 19.89
C MET A 126 1.02 5.33 20.56
N GLY A 127 1.27 5.02 21.83
CA GLY A 127 2.29 5.71 22.61
C GLY A 127 2.72 4.93 23.84
N ILE A 128 4.03 4.70 23.94
CA ILE A 128 4.68 4.01 25.04
C ILE A 128 5.97 4.77 25.39
N THR A 129 6.32 4.82 26.68
CA THR A 129 7.62 5.34 27.14
C THR A 129 8.71 4.32 26.84
N ARG A 130 9.84 4.79 26.29
CA ARG A 130 11.00 3.95 25.98
C ARG A 130 11.51 3.20 27.21
N ASP A 131 12.06 2.02 26.96
CA ASP A 131 12.76 1.14 27.90
C ASP A 131 11.94 0.72 29.13
N LYS A 132 10.62 0.92 29.08
CA LYS A 132 9.68 0.47 30.10
C LYS A 132 8.86 -0.69 29.57
N GLU A 133 8.78 -1.76 30.36
CA GLU A 133 7.95 -2.91 30.04
C GLU A 133 6.48 -2.65 30.40
N TYR A 134 5.59 -3.02 29.50
CA TYR A 134 4.14 -2.93 29.69
C TYR A 134 3.48 -4.29 29.48
N SER A 135 2.64 -4.70 30.43
CA SER A 135 1.81 -5.88 30.23
C SER A 135 0.64 -5.56 29.30
N LEU A 136 0.43 -6.43 28.31
CA LEU A 136 -0.73 -6.42 27.41
C LEU A 136 -1.87 -7.30 27.95
N THR A 137 -1.73 -7.85 29.15
CA THR A 137 -2.70 -8.74 29.77
C THR A 137 -3.00 -8.26 31.18
N LYS A 138 -3.65 -9.08 32.00
CA LYS A 138 -3.81 -8.77 33.43
C LYS A 138 -2.51 -8.86 34.24
N GLY A 139 -1.44 -9.40 33.66
CA GLY A 139 -0.19 -9.66 34.37
C GLY A 139 -0.24 -10.92 35.25
N THR A 140 -1.23 -11.80 35.06
CA THR A 140 -1.33 -13.06 35.80
C THR A 140 -0.16 -13.98 35.46
N ALA A 141 0.50 -14.55 36.47
CA ALA A 141 1.64 -15.45 36.27
C ALA A 141 1.28 -16.70 35.42
N GLY A 142 2.15 -17.06 34.47
CA GLY A 142 1.93 -18.17 33.54
C GLY A 142 1.02 -17.85 32.34
N THR A 143 0.77 -16.55 32.11
CA THR A 143 0.14 -16.06 30.88
C THR A 143 1.00 -16.38 29.68
N LYS A 144 0.36 -16.77 28.58
CA LYS A 144 1.04 -17.08 27.33
C LYS A 144 0.21 -16.64 26.13
N ILE A 145 0.84 -15.98 25.18
CA ILE A 145 0.24 -15.68 23.88
C ILE A 145 0.22 -16.95 23.02
N HIS A 146 -0.93 -17.21 22.41
CA HIS A 146 -1.18 -18.38 21.55
C HIS A 146 -1.33 -18.01 20.07
N TYR A 147 -1.69 -16.76 19.78
CA TYR A 147 -1.79 -16.23 18.42
C TYR A 147 -1.50 -14.73 18.44
N PHE A 148 -0.72 -14.26 17.49
CA PHE A 148 -0.37 -12.85 17.35
C PHE A 148 -0.13 -12.53 15.87
N THR A 149 -0.71 -11.43 15.42
CA THR A 149 -0.50 -10.86 14.08
C THR A 149 -0.44 -9.34 14.20
N ALA A 150 0.43 -8.73 13.40
CA ALA A 150 0.59 -7.29 13.28
C ALA A 150 0.04 -6.88 11.92
N ASN A 151 -1.01 -6.05 11.93
CA ASN A 151 -1.82 -5.75 10.76
C ASN A 151 -1.75 -4.23 10.50
N PRO A 152 -0.87 -3.76 9.59
CA PRO A 152 -0.60 -2.34 9.36
C PRO A 152 -1.84 -1.53 8.94
N ASN A 153 -2.84 -2.18 8.33
CA ASN A 153 -4.09 -1.56 7.92
C ASN A 153 -5.28 -2.01 8.77
N GLY A 154 -5.02 -2.63 9.92
CA GLY A 154 -6.06 -3.14 10.77
C GLY A 154 -6.82 -4.32 10.20
N GLU A 155 -6.15 -5.10 9.35
CA GLU A 155 -6.66 -6.35 8.78
C GLU A 155 -7.26 -7.26 9.88
N ALA A 156 -8.46 -7.79 9.63
CA ALA A 156 -9.13 -8.69 10.56
C ALA A 156 -9.31 -10.08 9.95
N GLU A 157 -8.44 -11.01 10.33
CA GLU A 157 -8.46 -12.37 9.78
C GLU A 157 -9.48 -13.29 10.45
N VAL A 158 -9.78 -14.40 9.79
CA VAL A 158 -10.53 -15.51 10.41
C VAL A 158 -9.55 -16.57 10.88
N ILE A 159 -9.67 -16.96 12.15
CA ILE A 159 -8.83 -18.00 12.76
C ILE A 159 -9.64 -19.24 13.13
N ARG A 160 -9.03 -20.42 12.95
CA ARG A 160 -9.55 -21.70 13.41
C ARG A 160 -8.83 -22.11 14.69
N ILE A 161 -9.60 -22.23 15.77
CA ILE A 161 -9.14 -22.65 17.08
C ILE A 161 -9.43 -24.14 17.27
N VAL A 162 -8.37 -24.94 17.39
CA VAL A 162 -8.47 -26.37 17.65
C VAL A 162 -8.35 -26.60 19.16
N LEU A 163 -9.37 -27.21 19.74
CA LEU A 163 -9.39 -27.52 21.17
C LEU A 163 -8.59 -28.80 21.47
N ARG A 164 -8.08 -28.94 22.69
CA ARG A 164 -7.49 -30.20 23.11
C ARG A 164 -8.56 -31.30 23.11
N PRO A 165 -8.29 -32.49 22.54
CA PRO A 165 -9.22 -33.61 22.57
C PRO A 165 -9.65 -33.96 23.99
N ASN A 166 -10.96 -34.08 24.20
CA ASN A 166 -11.54 -34.54 25.46
C ASN A 166 -12.80 -35.35 25.11
N PRO A 167 -12.99 -36.57 25.66
CA PRO A 167 -14.15 -37.41 25.37
C PRO A 167 -15.52 -36.74 25.59
N LYS A 168 -15.60 -35.76 26.50
CA LYS A 168 -16.83 -35.01 26.79
C LYS A 168 -17.08 -33.84 25.82
N LEU A 169 -16.20 -33.64 24.83
CA LEU A 169 -16.21 -32.49 23.93
C LEU A 169 -16.98 -32.81 22.63
N LYS A 170 -18.13 -32.17 22.43
CA LYS A 170 -18.90 -32.32 21.17
C LYS A 170 -18.31 -31.55 19.98
N ILE A 171 -17.66 -30.41 20.23
CA ILE A 171 -17.09 -29.52 19.20
C ILE A 171 -15.57 -29.49 19.39
N THR A 172 -14.82 -29.94 18.39
CA THR A 172 -13.35 -30.08 18.44
C THR A 172 -12.60 -28.88 17.88
N SER A 173 -13.21 -28.11 16.99
CA SER A 173 -12.68 -26.84 16.49
C SER A 173 -13.78 -25.79 16.40
N LEU A 174 -13.41 -24.54 16.60
CA LEU A 174 -14.27 -23.37 16.44
C LEU A 174 -13.56 -22.33 15.59
N GLU A 175 -14.32 -21.52 14.88
CA GLU A 175 -13.80 -20.43 14.07
C GLU A 175 -14.14 -19.11 14.74
N PHE A 176 -13.24 -18.14 14.61
CA PHE A 176 -13.43 -16.81 15.15
C PHE A 176 -12.96 -15.77 14.15
N ASP A 177 -13.86 -14.84 13.84
CA ASP A 177 -13.59 -13.71 12.98
C ASP A 177 -13.23 -12.48 13.83
N PHE A 178 -12.03 -11.95 13.61
CA PHE A 178 -11.56 -10.74 14.28
C PHE A 178 -12.37 -9.49 13.91
N SER A 179 -13.08 -9.47 12.78
CA SER A 179 -13.87 -8.31 12.32
C SER A 179 -14.98 -7.98 13.33
N THR A 180 -15.53 -9.01 13.98
CA THR A 180 -16.57 -8.92 15.00
C THR A 180 -16.12 -8.24 16.29
N LEU A 181 -14.81 -8.08 16.48
CA LEU A 181 -14.24 -7.53 17.70
C LEU A 181 -13.87 -6.05 17.52
N ALA A 182 -14.42 -5.20 18.38
CA ALA A 182 -14.09 -3.78 18.41
C ALA A 182 -12.62 -3.55 18.82
N ILE A 183 -11.96 -2.62 18.12
CA ILE A 183 -10.60 -2.19 18.42
C ILE A 183 -10.63 -1.38 19.73
N LYS A 184 -9.86 -1.82 20.73
CA LYS A 184 -9.76 -1.16 22.05
C LYS A 184 -8.31 -0.87 22.39
N GLY A 185 -8.04 0.02 23.34
CA GLY A 185 -6.68 0.33 23.75
C GLY A 185 -5.90 -0.89 24.28
N ARG A 186 -4.55 -0.82 24.24
CA ARG A 186 -3.65 -1.90 24.66
C ARG A 186 -3.89 -2.44 26.08
N GLY A 187 -4.40 -1.61 27.00
CA GLY A 187 -4.71 -1.99 28.37
C GLY A 187 -6.00 -2.80 28.53
N SER A 188 -6.77 -3.00 27.44
CA SER A 188 -7.99 -3.80 27.49
C SER A 188 -7.68 -5.29 27.70
N TYR A 189 -8.51 -5.96 28.48
CA TYR A 189 -8.39 -7.40 28.72
C TYR A 189 -8.93 -8.25 27.57
N GLY A 190 -9.72 -7.68 26.66
CA GLY A 190 -10.34 -8.42 25.57
C GLY A 190 -11.59 -9.20 25.96
N ASN A 191 -12.09 -9.98 25.01
CA ASN A 191 -13.26 -10.83 25.14
C ASN A 191 -12.84 -12.29 25.38
N ILE A 192 -13.73 -13.10 25.95
CA ILE A 192 -13.47 -14.54 26.15
C ILE A 192 -13.64 -15.25 24.82
N LEU A 193 -12.56 -15.84 24.30
CA LEU A 193 -12.58 -16.68 23.11
C LEU A 193 -13.01 -18.11 23.44
N SER A 194 -12.38 -18.70 24.46
CA SER A 194 -12.68 -20.07 24.88
C SER A 194 -12.37 -20.28 26.36
N ARG A 195 -13.25 -21.02 27.03
CA ARG A 195 -12.99 -21.53 28.40
C ARG A 195 -12.26 -22.87 28.38
N LYS A 196 -12.24 -23.55 27.24
CA LYS A 196 -11.68 -24.90 27.10
C LYS A 196 -10.22 -24.83 26.67
N PRO A 197 -9.37 -25.79 27.05
CA PRO A 197 -7.97 -25.82 26.64
C PRO A 197 -7.81 -25.85 25.11
N VAL A 198 -7.03 -24.92 24.59
CA VAL A 198 -6.70 -24.85 23.15
C VAL A 198 -5.44 -25.65 22.89
N LYS A 199 -5.44 -26.44 21.81
CA LYS A 199 -4.27 -27.16 21.30
C LYS A 199 -3.41 -26.22 20.46
N ASN A 200 -4.00 -25.65 19.41
CA ASN A 200 -3.36 -24.71 18.50
C ASN A 200 -4.40 -23.82 17.80
N ILE A 201 -3.92 -22.72 17.21
CA ILE A 201 -4.71 -21.76 16.44
C ILE A 201 -4.06 -21.66 15.06
N VAL A 202 -4.88 -21.73 14.01
CA VAL A 202 -4.43 -21.69 12.61
C VAL A 202 -5.16 -20.54 11.92
N LYS A 203 -4.44 -19.72 11.16
CA LYS A 203 -5.05 -18.69 10.29
C LYS A 203 -5.77 -19.40 9.14
N LYS A 204 -7.06 -19.11 8.97
CA LYS A 204 -7.90 -19.73 7.93
C LYS A 204 -7.95 -18.87 6.69
N GLU A 205 -8.23 -17.58 6.85
CA GLU A 205 -8.37 -16.60 5.76
C GLU A 205 -7.55 -15.35 6.07
N GLU A 206 -7.06 -14.66 5.04
CA GLU A 206 -6.50 -13.31 5.22
C GLU A 206 -7.61 -12.33 5.60
N GLY A 207 -7.26 -11.31 6.37
CA GLY A 207 -8.22 -10.34 6.86
C GLY A 207 -8.33 -9.14 5.94
N VAL A 208 -9.54 -8.64 5.76
CA VAL A 208 -9.79 -7.36 5.08
C VAL A 208 -9.55 -6.22 6.07
N SER A 209 -9.06 -5.07 5.61
CA SER A 209 -8.94 -3.85 6.43
C SER A 209 -10.30 -3.46 7.01
N THR A 210 -10.41 -3.41 8.34
CA THR A 210 -11.64 -2.92 9.00
C THR A 210 -11.65 -1.42 9.24
N LEU A 211 -10.65 -0.70 8.72
CA LEU A 211 -10.50 0.74 8.84
C LEU A 211 -10.94 1.43 7.54
N GLY A 212 -11.42 2.68 7.67
CA GLY A 212 -11.91 3.48 6.55
C GLY A 212 -10.83 3.85 5.53
N ALA A 213 -11.29 4.38 4.40
CA ALA A 213 -10.43 4.84 3.31
C ALA A 213 -9.45 5.91 3.80
N ARG A 214 -8.23 5.89 3.25
CA ARG A 214 -7.17 6.86 3.56
C ARG A 214 -6.51 7.34 2.30
N ASP A 215 -6.34 8.64 2.19
CA ASP A 215 -5.57 9.24 1.11
C ASP A 215 -4.08 8.92 1.22
N ILE A 216 -3.50 8.57 0.08
CA ILE A 216 -2.10 8.18 -0.01
C ILE A 216 -1.43 8.96 -1.12
N TRP A 217 -0.25 9.46 -0.82
CA TRP A 217 0.63 10.16 -1.73
C TRP A 217 1.93 9.40 -1.92
N PHE A 218 2.51 9.49 -3.11
CA PHE A 218 3.83 8.99 -3.43
C PHE A 218 4.83 10.14 -3.47
N ASP A 219 5.86 10.07 -2.66
CA ASP A 219 6.98 11.01 -2.68
C ASP A 219 8.08 10.47 -3.61
N ASP A 220 8.26 11.12 -4.75
CA ASP A 220 9.24 10.73 -5.78
C ASP A 220 10.70 10.90 -5.31
N THR A 221 10.96 11.76 -4.33
CA THR A 221 12.32 12.04 -3.84
C THR A 221 12.85 10.91 -2.98
N VAL A 222 11.98 10.33 -2.13
CA VAL A 222 12.35 9.24 -1.21
C VAL A 222 11.83 7.87 -1.66
N LYS A 223 11.07 7.81 -2.76
CA LYS A 223 10.48 6.58 -3.33
C LYS A 223 9.65 5.81 -2.31
N ARG A 224 8.80 6.52 -1.54
CA ARG A 224 7.93 5.96 -0.50
C ARG A 224 6.54 6.58 -0.50
N LEU A 225 5.59 5.84 0.05
CA LEU A 225 4.25 6.37 0.33
C LEU A 225 4.25 7.24 1.57
N ASN A 226 3.37 8.23 1.58
CA ASN A 226 3.08 9.06 2.73
C ASN A 226 1.61 9.48 2.73
N VAL A 227 1.24 10.14 3.81
CA VAL A 227 -0.13 10.54 4.19
C VAL A 227 -0.16 12.02 4.58
N ALA A 228 0.92 12.72 4.27
CA ALA A 228 1.17 14.10 4.67
C ALA A 228 1.06 15.03 3.45
N GLU A 229 0.28 14.62 2.43
CA GLU A 229 0.01 15.42 1.23
C GLU A 229 1.26 15.79 0.42
N ARG A 230 2.33 14.99 0.52
CA ARG A 230 3.60 15.25 -0.18
C ARG A 230 3.73 14.40 -1.44
N GLY A 231 3.94 15.05 -2.58
CA GLY A 231 4.16 14.39 -3.86
C GLY A 231 2.87 14.11 -4.61
N ILE A 232 2.82 12.99 -5.31
CA ILE A 232 1.72 12.63 -6.23
C ILE A 232 0.61 11.96 -5.44
N TRP A 233 -0.60 12.51 -5.45
CA TRP A 233 -1.77 11.84 -4.87
C TRP A 233 -2.12 10.61 -5.71
N LEU A 234 -2.18 9.44 -5.07
CA LEU A 234 -2.50 8.17 -5.74
C LEU A 234 -3.99 7.81 -5.64
N GLY A 235 -4.71 8.41 -4.68
CA GLY A 235 -6.11 8.09 -4.40
C GLY A 235 -6.38 7.81 -2.92
N ALA A 236 -7.65 7.62 -2.60
CA ALA A 236 -8.09 7.06 -1.32
C ALA A 236 -8.06 5.52 -1.38
N PHE A 237 -7.41 4.89 -0.40
CA PHE A 237 -7.23 3.44 -0.32
C PHE A 237 -7.99 2.84 0.87
N MET A 238 -8.73 1.77 0.62
CA MET A 238 -9.46 0.99 1.62
C MET A 238 -9.34 -0.51 1.34
N GLY A 239 -9.57 -1.34 2.37
CA GLY A 239 -9.72 -2.78 2.16
C GLY A 239 -8.50 -3.40 1.50
N ASP A 240 -8.76 -4.06 0.38
CA ASP A 240 -7.81 -4.78 -0.45
C ASP A 240 -7.35 -3.98 -1.68
N ASP A 241 -7.54 -2.65 -1.67
CA ASP A 241 -7.02 -1.77 -2.72
C ASP A 241 -5.51 -1.98 -2.90
N LYS A 242 -5.03 -1.88 -4.15
CA LYS A 242 -3.63 -2.09 -4.49
C LYS A 242 -3.08 -0.93 -5.28
N ILE A 243 -1.76 -0.81 -5.27
CA ILE A 243 -1.00 0.12 -6.09
C ILE A 243 -0.37 -0.67 -7.23
N LEU A 244 -0.58 -0.23 -8.45
CA LEU A 244 0.07 -0.77 -9.65
C LEU A 244 1.33 0.04 -9.96
N THR A 245 2.43 -0.65 -10.23
CA THR A 245 3.66 -0.03 -10.74
C THR A 245 4.10 -0.65 -12.05
N ILE A 246 4.72 0.17 -12.90
CA ILE A 246 5.28 -0.26 -14.19
C ILE A 246 6.72 0.23 -14.30
N SER A 247 7.65 -0.68 -14.60
CA SER A 247 9.08 -0.38 -14.75
C SER A 247 9.47 -0.19 -16.22
N LYS A 248 10.57 0.56 -16.46
CA LYS A 248 11.24 0.74 -17.78
C LYS A 248 11.56 -0.58 -18.48
N SER A 249 11.81 -1.63 -17.70
CA SER A 249 12.05 -3.00 -18.17
C SER A 249 10.82 -3.71 -18.76
N GLY A 250 9.65 -3.07 -18.80
CA GLY A 250 8.42 -3.73 -19.27
C GLY A 250 7.93 -4.80 -18.30
N SER A 251 8.08 -4.54 -17.00
CA SER A 251 7.54 -5.36 -15.91
C SER A 251 6.54 -4.56 -15.09
N TYR A 252 5.56 -5.24 -14.51
CA TYR A 252 4.61 -4.65 -13.59
C TYR A 252 4.62 -5.36 -12.23
N ARG A 253 4.12 -4.69 -11.20
CA ARG A 253 3.98 -5.24 -9.85
C ARG A 253 2.81 -4.57 -9.12
N HIS A 254 2.13 -5.33 -8.27
CA HIS A 254 1.13 -4.83 -7.34
C HIS A 254 1.72 -4.74 -5.94
N TYR A 255 1.39 -3.66 -5.23
CA TYR A 255 1.74 -3.44 -3.84
C TYR A 255 0.47 -3.25 -3.02
N LYS A 256 0.46 -3.78 -1.79
CA LYS A 256 -0.44 -3.26 -0.75
C LYS A 256 -0.05 -1.82 -0.46
N PHE A 257 -0.94 -0.99 0.06
CA PHE A 257 -0.66 0.44 0.27
C PHE A 257 0.07 0.76 1.60
N ASP A 258 0.96 -0.12 2.06
CA ASP A 258 1.76 0.09 3.27
C ASP A 258 2.80 1.21 3.08
N LEU A 259 2.87 2.14 4.05
CA LEU A 259 3.82 3.24 4.09
C LEU A 259 5.29 2.79 4.25
N SER A 260 5.52 1.54 4.66
CA SER A 260 6.85 0.94 4.71
C SER A 260 7.39 0.55 3.33
N ASN A 261 6.53 0.49 2.30
CA ASN A 261 6.93 0.06 0.97
C ASN A 261 7.95 1.00 0.34
N HIS A 262 8.96 0.38 -0.27
CA HIS A 262 9.96 1.04 -1.09
C HIS A 262 9.71 0.72 -2.57
N PHE A 263 9.75 1.74 -3.42
CA PHE A 263 9.47 1.62 -4.85
C PHE A 263 10.78 1.63 -5.66
N ASP A 264 10.76 0.95 -6.81
CA ASP A 264 11.92 0.84 -7.69
C ASP A 264 12.22 2.20 -8.36
N GLU A 265 13.50 2.54 -8.52
CA GLU A 265 13.93 3.76 -9.23
C GLU A 265 13.63 3.71 -10.74
N ASP A 266 13.54 2.50 -11.31
CA ASP A 266 13.24 2.28 -12.73
C ASP A 266 11.74 2.37 -13.04
N MET A 267 10.91 2.71 -12.05
CA MET A 267 9.47 2.87 -12.18
C MET A 267 9.14 4.09 -13.05
N MET A 268 8.20 3.89 -13.98
CA MET A 268 7.67 4.94 -14.87
C MET A 268 6.24 5.33 -14.52
N LEU A 269 5.50 4.41 -13.90
CA LEU A 269 4.12 4.63 -13.49
C LEU A 269 3.93 4.10 -12.08
N ILE A 270 3.20 4.87 -11.28
CA ILE A 270 2.59 4.45 -10.02
C ILE A 270 1.18 5.02 -9.95
N GLU A 271 0.19 4.16 -9.74
CA GLU A 271 -1.21 4.58 -9.59
C GLU A 271 -2.00 3.58 -8.75
N LYS A 272 -3.18 3.98 -8.26
CA LYS A 272 -4.15 3.03 -7.71
C LYS A 272 -4.56 2.03 -8.81
N TYR A 273 -4.51 0.75 -8.47
CA TYR A 273 -4.87 -0.33 -9.38
C TYR A 273 -6.38 -0.31 -9.66
N ASP A 274 -6.72 -0.34 -10.94
CA ASP A 274 -8.09 -0.56 -11.44
C ASP A 274 -8.05 -1.74 -12.42
N SER A 275 -8.80 -2.80 -12.10
CA SER A 275 -8.85 -4.03 -12.89
C SER A 275 -9.46 -3.83 -14.29
N ARG A 276 -10.24 -2.76 -14.48
CA ARG A 276 -10.91 -2.43 -15.75
C ARG A 276 -9.97 -1.74 -16.74
N LYS A 277 -8.87 -1.14 -16.26
CA LYS A 277 -7.89 -0.48 -17.14
C LYS A 277 -7.21 -1.51 -18.05
N VAL A 278 -7.02 -1.10 -19.31
CA VAL A 278 -6.38 -1.94 -20.34
C VAL A 278 -5.02 -1.35 -20.64
N MET A 279 -3.97 -2.16 -20.43
CA MET A 279 -2.63 -1.82 -20.86
C MET A 279 -2.48 -2.06 -22.37
N THR A 280 -2.12 -1.02 -23.11
CA THR A 280 -1.61 -1.12 -24.48
C THR A 280 -0.11 -0.89 -24.50
N ALA A 281 0.66 -1.96 -24.69
CA ALA A 281 2.13 -1.91 -24.73
C ALA A 281 2.67 -2.08 -26.14
N VAL A 282 3.61 -1.22 -26.53
CA VAL A 282 4.42 -1.36 -27.74
C VAL A 282 5.85 -1.66 -27.34
N PHE A 283 6.39 -2.80 -27.77
CA PHE A 283 7.70 -3.26 -27.34
C PHE A 283 8.46 -3.95 -28.46
N ARG A 284 9.79 -3.88 -28.39
CA ARG A 284 10.70 -4.65 -29.24
C ARG A 284 11.02 -5.97 -28.54
N ASP A 285 10.65 -7.07 -29.18
CA ASP A 285 11.03 -8.41 -28.77
C ASP A 285 12.37 -8.77 -29.42
N ALA A 286 13.42 -8.85 -28.61
CA ALA A 286 14.77 -9.12 -29.07
C ALA A 286 14.94 -10.53 -29.66
N GLY A 287 14.15 -11.52 -29.23
CA GLY A 287 14.23 -12.89 -29.73
C GLY A 287 13.86 -13.03 -31.22
N LYS A 288 13.09 -12.08 -31.77
CA LYS A 288 12.76 -12.01 -33.21
C LYS A 288 13.15 -10.68 -33.87
N GLY A 289 13.75 -9.75 -33.13
CA GLY A 289 14.12 -8.41 -33.61
C GLY A 289 12.94 -7.61 -34.17
N SER A 290 11.71 -7.87 -33.73
CA SER A 290 10.49 -7.28 -34.29
C SER A 290 9.70 -6.52 -33.22
N VAL A 291 8.94 -5.51 -33.65
CA VAL A 291 8.10 -4.69 -32.75
C VAL A 291 6.69 -5.25 -32.71
N TYR A 292 6.14 -5.37 -31.51
CA TYR A 292 4.82 -5.92 -31.23
C TYR A 292 3.96 -4.92 -30.47
N VAL A 293 2.65 -5.00 -30.70
CA VAL A 293 1.61 -4.33 -29.90
C VAL A 293 0.84 -5.39 -29.13
N LYS A 294 0.62 -5.17 -27.84
CA LYS A 294 -0.12 -6.07 -26.96
C LYS A 294 -1.12 -5.28 -26.12
N ARG A 295 -2.34 -5.80 -26.00
CA ARG A 295 -3.40 -5.28 -25.14
C ARG A 295 -3.80 -6.30 -24.09
N PHE A 296 -3.83 -5.94 -22.81
CA PHE A 296 -4.15 -6.85 -21.71
C PHE A 296 -4.63 -6.13 -20.45
N HIS A 297 -5.38 -6.83 -19.59
CA HIS A 297 -5.62 -6.42 -18.20
C HIS A 297 -4.49 -6.93 -17.31
N PHE A 298 -4.16 -6.18 -16.26
CA PHE A 298 -3.17 -6.64 -15.29
C PHE A 298 -3.77 -7.72 -14.39
N ASP A 299 -3.10 -8.87 -14.34
CA ASP A 299 -3.37 -9.89 -13.34
C ASP A 299 -2.64 -9.51 -12.05
N GLU A 300 -3.31 -9.63 -10.90
CA GLU A 300 -2.72 -9.32 -9.61
C GLU A 300 -1.45 -10.14 -9.34
N ASN A 301 -0.37 -9.44 -8.99
CA ASN A 301 0.90 -10.09 -8.74
C ASN A 301 1.82 -9.23 -7.87
N GLU A 302 2.16 -9.73 -6.69
CA GLU A 302 3.09 -9.07 -5.76
C GLU A 302 4.56 -9.21 -6.19
N LYS A 303 4.87 -10.11 -7.14
CA LYS A 303 6.21 -10.27 -7.70
C LYS A 303 6.34 -9.47 -9.00
N LYS A 304 7.52 -8.89 -9.21
CA LYS A 304 7.85 -8.19 -10.46
C LYS A 304 7.73 -9.16 -11.63
N THR A 305 6.81 -8.85 -12.55
CA THR A 305 6.42 -9.76 -13.64
C THR A 305 6.56 -9.06 -14.98
N SER A 306 7.34 -9.65 -15.90
CA SER A 306 7.51 -9.12 -17.25
C SER A 306 6.26 -9.36 -18.09
N PHE A 307 5.85 -8.33 -18.82
CA PHE A 307 4.82 -8.42 -19.86
C PHE A 307 5.38 -8.23 -21.27
N ILE A 308 6.70 -8.06 -21.44
CA ILE A 308 7.35 -7.97 -22.76
C ILE A 308 8.17 -9.22 -23.12
N GLY A 309 8.21 -10.20 -22.22
CA GLY A 309 8.99 -11.45 -22.35
C GLY A 309 10.26 -11.45 -21.50
N ASP A 310 10.97 -12.58 -21.51
CA ASP A 310 12.11 -12.81 -20.61
C ASP A 310 13.47 -12.51 -21.25
N HIS A 311 13.50 -12.12 -22.54
CA HIS A 311 14.76 -11.84 -23.22
C HIS A 311 15.34 -10.50 -22.75
N PRO A 312 16.60 -10.46 -22.27
CA PRO A 312 17.18 -9.28 -21.59
C PRO A 312 17.24 -8.03 -22.47
N ASP A 313 17.44 -8.20 -23.78
CA ASP A 313 17.48 -7.08 -24.73
C ASP A 313 16.10 -6.60 -25.21
N SER A 314 15.00 -7.17 -24.70
CA SER A 314 13.67 -6.67 -25.04
C SER A 314 13.43 -5.32 -24.37
N LYS A 315 12.80 -4.40 -25.10
CA LYS A 315 12.59 -3.03 -24.63
C LYS A 315 11.14 -2.60 -24.81
N LEU A 316 10.55 -2.02 -23.77
CA LEU A 316 9.31 -1.28 -23.89
C LEU A 316 9.57 0.04 -24.61
N LEU A 317 8.82 0.32 -25.67
CA LEU A 317 8.98 1.53 -26.49
C LEU A 317 7.96 2.60 -26.12
N ALA A 318 6.71 2.20 -25.90
CA ALA A 318 5.63 3.09 -25.49
C ALA A 318 4.54 2.28 -24.78
N TYR A 319 3.78 2.94 -23.90
CA TYR A 319 2.59 2.36 -23.30
C TYR A 319 1.46 3.38 -23.17
N SER A 320 0.22 2.92 -23.06
CA SER A 320 -0.96 3.71 -22.69
C SER A 320 -1.91 2.83 -21.87
N LEU A 321 -2.61 3.47 -20.93
CA LEU A 321 -3.67 2.86 -20.12
C LEU A 321 -5.08 3.25 -20.58
N ASP A 322 -5.17 4.01 -21.67
CA ASP A 322 -6.45 4.44 -22.24
C ASP A 322 -7.18 3.24 -22.85
N TYR A 323 -8.51 3.26 -22.77
CA TYR A 323 -9.32 2.17 -23.31
C TYR A 323 -9.26 2.09 -24.84
N LEU A 324 -9.32 3.25 -25.52
CA LEU A 324 -9.23 3.39 -26.98
C LEU A 324 -7.99 4.19 -27.41
N PRO A 325 -6.77 3.64 -27.27
CA PRO A 325 -5.56 4.39 -27.58
C PRO A 325 -5.28 4.42 -29.08
N VAL A 326 -4.86 5.58 -29.55
CA VAL A 326 -4.46 5.82 -30.95
C VAL A 326 -2.93 5.91 -31.01
N LEU A 327 -2.31 5.09 -31.84
CA LEU A 327 -0.86 4.98 -31.96
C LEU A 327 -0.39 5.60 -33.29
N GLN A 328 0.66 6.42 -33.24
CA GLN A 328 1.38 6.94 -34.40
C GLN A 328 2.77 6.31 -34.47
N VAL A 329 3.11 5.76 -35.63
CA VAL A 329 4.40 5.14 -35.93
C VAL A 329 5.12 5.96 -37.00
N VAL A 330 6.36 6.33 -36.71
CA VAL A 330 7.25 7.03 -37.64
C VAL A 330 8.34 6.07 -38.09
N PHE A 331 8.50 5.89 -39.40
CA PHE A 331 9.49 4.98 -39.98
C PHE A 331 10.84 5.66 -40.19
N ASP A 332 11.93 4.89 -40.15
CA ASP A 332 13.27 5.38 -40.48
C ASP A 332 13.48 5.38 -42.00
N THR A 333 13.59 6.56 -42.59
CA THR A 333 13.76 6.72 -44.05
C THR A 333 15.11 6.22 -44.56
N LYS A 334 16.17 6.31 -43.74
CA LYS A 334 17.51 5.85 -44.12
C LYS A 334 17.60 4.34 -44.05
N ALA A 335 17.11 3.74 -42.97
CA ALA A 335 17.18 2.30 -42.77
C ALA A 335 16.27 1.51 -43.71
N ASN A 336 15.13 2.08 -44.12
CA ASN A 336 14.21 1.43 -45.07
C ASN A 336 14.51 1.75 -46.55
N GLY A 337 15.47 2.64 -46.84
CA GLY A 337 15.86 3.02 -48.21
C GLY A 337 14.83 3.82 -49.01
N LYS A 338 13.68 4.15 -48.42
CA LYS A 338 12.63 4.97 -49.02
C LYS A 338 11.83 5.74 -47.95
N PRO A 339 11.26 6.91 -48.28
CA PRO A 339 10.30 7.56 -47.40
C PRO A 339 9.04 6.69 -47.27
N ILE A 340 8.60 6.49 -46.03
CA ILE A 340 7.35 5.79 -45.70
C ILE A 340 6.51 6.76 -44.86
N ASP A 341 5.25 6.94 -45.23
CA ASP A 341 4.33 7.81 -44.51
C ASP A 341 4.09 7.30 -43.09
N LYS A 342 3.78 8.24 -42.18
CA LYS A 342 3.47 7.90 -40.79
C LYS A 342 2.23 7.01 -40.75
N LEU A 343 2.29 5.93 -39.99
CA LEU A 343 1.15 5.05 -39.78
C LEU A 343 0.40 5.50 -38.53
N LYS A 344 -0.87 5.87 -38.69
CA LYS A 344 -1.82 6.06 -37.58
C LYS A 344 -2.67 4.80 -37.47
N LEU A 345 -2.77 4.23 -36.27
CA LEU A 345 -3.57 3.02 -36.02
C LEU A 345 -4.31 3.11 -34.70
N GLU A 346 -5.52 2.58 -34.68
CA GLU A 346 -6.32 2.41 -33.48
C GLU A 346 -5.94 1.06 -32.85
N ALA A 347 -5.37 1.09 -31.65
CA ALA A 347 -4.83 -0.13 -31.06
C ALA A 347 -5.94 -1.14 -30.76
N ALA A 348 -7.15 -0.67 -30.46
CA ALA A 348 -8.29 -1.51 -30.14
C ALA A 348 -8.79 -2.34 -31.33
N GLU A 349 -8.84 -1.75 -32.52
CA GLU A 349 -9.15 -2.46 -33.76
C GLU A 349 -7.98 -3.34 -34.22
N PHE A 350 -6.75 -2.88 -34.00
CA PHE A 350 -5.56 -3.60 -34.44
C PHE A 350 -5.38 -4.93 -33.70
N ILE A 351 -5.63 -4.96 -32.39
CA ILE A 351 -5.50 -6.15 -31.54
C ILE A 351 -6.54 -6.17 -30.40
N GLY A 352 -7.24 -7.29 -30.27
CA GLY A 352 -8.11 -7.54 -29.13
C GLY A 352 -7.34 -7.73 -27.81
N ILE A 353 -8.04 -7.61 -26.69
CA ILE A 353 -7.48 -7.84 -25.35
C ILE A 353 -7.10 -9.32 -25.22
N LYS A 354 -5.86 -9.58 -24.78
CA LYS A 354 -5.31 -10.92 -24.52
C LYS A 354 -4.76 -10.96 -23.09
N GLY A 355 -4.20 -12.09 -22.67
CA GLY A 355 -3.47 -12.17 -21.41
C GLY A 355 -2.07 -11.53 -21.51
N TYR A 356 -1.53 -11.07 -20.38
CA TYR A 356 -0.21 -10.40 -20.33
C TYR A 356 0.93 -11.27 -20.90
N LYS A 357 0.83 -12.60 -20.77
CA LYS A 357 1.79 -13.58 -21.33
C LYS A 357 1.70 -13.74 -22.85
N ALA A 358 0.58 -13.38 -23.47
CA ALA A 358 0.42 -13.49 -24.92
C ALA A 358 1.39 -12.54 -25.61
N ARG A 359 1.99 -12.94 -26.73
CA ARG A 359 3.04 -12.13 -27.37
C ARG A 359 2.54 -10.83 -28.01
N GLY A 360 1.26 -10.77 -28.40
CA GLY A 360 0.70 -9.64 -29.14
C GLY A 360 0.83 -9.81 -30.66
N LYS A 361 0.56 -8.74 -31.41
CA LYS A 361 0.54 -8.70 -32.88
C LYS A 361 1.71 -7.88 -33.39
N ARG A 362 2.41 -8.40 -34.40
CA ARG A 362 3.55 -7.69 -35.01
C ARG A 362 3.05 -6.38 -35.63
N LEU A 363 3.67 -5.27 -35.24
CA LEU A 363 3.28 -3.93 -35.66
C LEU A 363 3.58 -3.70 -37.15
N THR A 364 4.79 -4.03 -37.57
CA THR A 364 5.26 -3.82 -38.95
C THR A 364 6.52 -4.63 -39.24
N THR A 365 6.86 -4.75 -40.52
CA THR A 365 8.13 -5.29 -41.03
C THR A 365 9.17 -4.21 -41.25
N PHE A 366 8.78 -2.94 -41.35
CA PHE A 366 9.68 -1.81 -41.58
C PHE A 366 10.41 -1.39 -40.30
N VAL A 367 11.58 -0.77 -40.46
CA VAL A 367 12.35 -0.21 -39.34
C VAL A 367 11.66 1.06 -38.83
N ILE A 368 11.34 1.06 -37.54
CA ILE A 368 10.67 2.17 -36.86
C ILE A 368 11.70 3.12 -36.28
N LYS A 369 11.49 4.43 -36.47
CA LYS A 369 12.27 5.52 -35.90
C LYS A 369 11.67 6.07 -34.61
N ASP A 370 10.35 6.15 -34.49
CA ASP A 370 9.66 6.69 -33.32
C ASP A 370 8.26 6.11 -33.19
N VAL A 371 7.76 5.97 -31.96
CA VAL A 371 6.42 5.48 -31.63
C VAL A 371 5.83 6.38 -30.56
N LYS A 372 4.62 6.89 -30.80
CA LYS A 372 3.93 7.77 -29.84
C LYS A 372 2.45 7.47 -29.81
N PHE A 373 1.86 7.55 -28.62
CA PHE A 373 0.42 7.65 -28.51
C PHE A 373 -0.02 9.07 -28.89
N LEU A 374 -1.19 9.16 -29.51
CA LEU A 374 -1.94 10.41 -29.73
C LEU A 374 -3.10 10.43 -28.74
N ASN A 375 -3.87 11.51 -28.72
CA ASN A 375 -5.08 11.58 -27.90
C ASN A 375 -5.98 10.36 -28.17
N PRO A 376 -6.44 9.66 -27.11
CA PRO A 376 -7.29 8.50 -27.27
C PRO A 376 -8.65 8.90 -27.84
N LEU A 377 -9.37 7.91 -28.39
CA LEU A 377 -10.76 8.13 -28.74
C LEU A 377 -11.62 8.20 -27.46
N PRO A 378 -12.70 9.01 -27.46
CA PRO A 378 -13.61 9.08 -26.32
C PRO A 378 -14.17 7.70 -26.00
N TYR A 379 -14.15 7.34 -24.72
CA TYR A 379 -14.77 6.12 -24.21
C TYR A 379 -15.40 6.40 -22.86
N GLU A 380 -16.70 6.14 -22.76
CA GLU A 380 -17.43 6.20 -21.49
C GLU A 380 -17.47 4.79 -20.91
N HIS A 381 -16.94 4.64 -19.70
CA HIS A 381 -17.14 3.41 -18.94
C HIS A 381 -18.64 3.28 -18.60
N PRO A 382 -19.25 2.11 -18.78
CA PRO A 382 -20.60 1.88 -18.27
C PRO A 382 -20.63 2.20 -16.77
N GLU A 383 -21.60 3.00 -16.33
CA GLU A 383 -21.80 3.28 -14.91
C GLU A 383 -22.03 1.97 -14.15
N GLU A 384 -21.39 1.82 -13.00
CA GLU A 384 -21.64 0.67 -12.12
C GLU A 384 -23.03 0.82 -11.49
N GLU A 385 -23.88 -0.20 -11.62
CA GLU A 385 -25.01 -0.36 -10.71
C GLU A 385 -24.43 -0.63 -9.32
N ILE A 386 -24.32 0.43 -8.51
CA ILE A 386 -24.01 0.32 -7.09
C ILE A 386 -25.18 -0.45 -6.46
N THR A 387 -25.02 -1.76 -6.29
CA THR A 387 -25.91 -2.56 -5.46
C THR A 387 -25.65 -2.17 -4.01
N ASN A 388 -26.32 -1.11 -3.56
CA ASN A 388 -26.48 -0.81 -2.14
C ASN A 388 -27.34 -1.92 -1.50
N GLU A 389 -26.76 -3.08 -1.23
CA GLU A 389 -27.32 -4.01 -0.24
C GLU A 389 -27.02 -3.45 1.17
N SER A 390 -27.66 -2.34 1.49
CA SER A 390 -27.94 -1.98 2.87
C SER A 390 -29.42 -2.25 3.10
N GLU A 391 -29.74 -3.53 3.35
CA GLU A 391 -31.05 -3.88 3.90
C GLU A 391 -31.18 -3.23 5.28
N GLU A 392 -32.04 -2.22 5.32
CA GLU A 392 -32.64 -1.67 6.52
C GLU A 392 -33.31 -2.82 7.30
N ASN A 393 -32.65 -3.28 8.37
CA ASN A 393 -33.36 -3.96 9.44
C ASN A 393 -34.15 -2.92 10.23
N GLU A 394 -35.31 -2.51 9.71
CA GLU A 394 -36.37 -1.95 10.54
C GLU A 394 -36.80 -3.03 11.54
N THR A 395 -36.42 -2.82 12.80
CA THR A 395 -36.90 -3.64 13.91
C THR A 395 -38.33 -3.25 14.21
N ASP A 396 -39.22 -4.21 13.98
CA ASP A 396 -40.63 -4.23 14.33
C ASP A 396 -40.78 -4.02 15.85
N VAL A 397 -41.19 -2.82 16.27
CA VAL A 397 -41.56 -2.54 17.67
C VAL A 397 -43.09 -2.54 17.78
N PRO A 398 -43.70 -3.48 18.54
CA PRO A 398 -45.14 -3.52 18.67
C PRO A 398 -45.67 -2.33 19.50
N LYS A 399 -46.67 -1.65 18.93
CA LYS A 399 -47.50 -0.61 19.55
C LYS A 399 -48.11 -1.07 20.88
N VAL A 400 -47.92 -0.27 21.93
CA VAL A 400 -48.78 -0.23 23.12
C VAL A 400 -49.34 1.20 23.26
N PRO A 401 -50.64 1.40 23.54
CA PRO A 401 -51.29 2.70 23.38
C PRO A 401 -51.08 3.66 24.56
N ALA A 402 -51.24 4.94 24.23
CA ALA A 402 -50.93 6.13 25.01
C ALA A 402 -51.85 6.43 26.21
N LYS A 403 -51.23 7.01 27.24
CA LYS A 403 -51.69 8.14 28.08
C LYS A 403 -50.39 8.95 28.34
N GLY A 404 -50.22 10.24 28.12
CA GLY A 404 -51.11 11.39 28.17
C GLY A 404 -50.46 12.36 29.15
N ASP A 405 -49.75 13.40 28.68
CA ASP A 405 -49.77 14.74 29.27
C ASP A 405 -48.92 15.77 28.50
N LYS A 406 -49.41 17.02 28.55
CA LYS A 406 -48.94 18.25 27.89
C LYS A 406 -47.59 18.70 28.49
N VAL A 407 -46.73 19.47 27.79
CA VAL A 407 -46.73 20.95 27.78
C VAL A 407 -45.70 21.50 26.76
N LYS A 408 -46.02 22.69 26.27
CA LYS A 408 -45.46 23.58 25.23
C LYS A 408 -43.98 24.00 25.38
N GLY A 409 -43.36 24.35 24.25
CA GLY A 409 -42.18 25.22 24.17
C GLY A 409 -41.75 25.49 22.72
N VAL A 410 -42.10 26.67 22.21
CA VAL A 410 -41.85 27.20 20.85
C VAL A 410 -40.50 27.91 20.81
N VAL A 411 -39.64 27.70 19.79
CA VAL A 411 -38.89 28.75 19.07
C VAL A 411 -38.48 28.25 17.65
N LYS A 412 -38.83 29.03 16.62
CA LYS A 412 -38.21 29.13 15.27
C LYS A 412 -37.66 30.57 15.18
N PRO A 413 -36.66 30.94 14.34
CA PRO A 413 -36.78 30.78 12.88
C PRO A 413 -35.48 30.67 12.01
N LYS A 414 -35.70 30.09 10.81
CA LYS A 414 -35.23 30.43 9.44
C LYS A 414 -33.83 31.02 9.18
N GLY A 415 -33.12 30.36 8.25
CA GLY A 415 -32.21 30.98 7.28
C GLY A 415 -32.11 30.11 6.02
N LYS A 416 -32.51 30.66 4.86
CA LYS A 416 -32.41 30.05 3.53
C LYS A 416 -31.15 30.60 2.84
N THR A 417 -30.39 29.75 2.15
CA THR A 417 -29.59 30.17 0.99
C THR A 417 -29.36 29.00 0.02
N LYS A 418 -29.43 29.31 -1.28
CA LYS A 418 -29.33 28.40 -2.44
C LYS A 418 -27.89 27.89 -2.64
N PRO A 419 -27.68 26.76 -3.35
CA PRO A 419 -26.35 26.35 -3.81
C PRO A 419 -25.93 27.11 -5.08
N GLU A 420 -24.71 27.66 -5.06
CA GLU A 420 -24.01 28.17 -6.24
C GLU A 420 -23.42 27.01 -7.04
N LYS A 421 -23.56 27.09 -8.37
CA LYS A 421 -22.87 26.25 -9.35
C LYS A 421 -21.39 26.66 -9.37
N ILE A 422 -20.50 25.72 -9.10
CA ILE A 422 -19.09 25.82 -9.44
C ILE A 422 -18.90 24.93 -10.68
N THR A 423 -18.57 25.57 -11.79
CA THR A 423 -18.04 24.94 -13.00
C THR A 423 -16.60 24.56 -12.73
N GLU A 424 -16.30 23.26 -12.67
CA GLU A 424 -14.93 22.76 -12.73
C GLU A 424 -14.52 22.64 -14.20
N GLU A 425 -13.51 23.43 -14.58
CA GLU A 425 -12.74 23.24 -15.81
C GLU A 425 -11.76 22.08 -15.55
N ASP A 426 -11.84 21.02 -16.37
CA ASP A 426 -10.90 19.90 -16.36
C ASP A 426 -9.47 20.38 -16.69
N PRO A 427 -8.45 20.03 -15.89
CA PRO A 427 -7.07 20.21 -16.29
C PRO A 427 -6.67 19.07 -17.25
N GLU A 428 -6.03 19.44 -18.37
CA GLU A 428 -5.48 18.51 -19.37
C GLU A 428 -4.56 17.47 -18.71
N ASP A 429 -4.97 16.21 -18.84
CA ASP A 429 -4.33 15.03 -18.28
C ASP A 429 -3.20 14.55 -19.21
N ASP A 430 -2.01 15.10 -19.02
CA ASP A 430 -0.82 14.84 -19.83
C ASP A 430 -0.17 13.47 -19.46
N ARG A 431 -0.92 12.36 -19.63
CA ARG A 431 -0.52 10.99 -19.23
C ARG A 431 0.37 10.24 -20.25
N GLN A 432 0.90 10.92 -21.26
CA GLN A 432 1.62 10.25 -22.37
C GLN A 432 3.13 10.37 -22.22
N THR A 433 3.80 9.30 -21.75
CA THR A 433 5.26 9.31 -21.63
C THR A 433 5.95 8.65 -22.83
N LYS A 434 6.80 9.43 -23.50
CA LYS A 434 7.76 8.98 -24.51
C LYS A 434 8.99 8.36 -23.83
N LEU A 435 9.41 7.18 -24.25
CA LEU A 435 10.70 6.60 -23.86
C LEU A 435 11.70 6.80 -25.01
N GLU A 436 12.90 7.30 -24.71
CA GLU A 436 13.96 7.45 -25.70
C GLU A 436 14.44 6.07 -26.19
N LEU A 437 14.57 5.94 -27.52
CA LEU A 437 14.83 4.69 -28.25
C LEU A 437 16.28 4.19 -28.14
#